data_AF-A0A969BN80-F1
#
_entry.id   AF-A0A969BN80-F1
#
_cell.length_a   1.000
_cell.length_b   1.000
_cell.length_c   1.000
_cell.angle_alpha   90.00
_cell.angle_beta   90.00
_cell.angle_gamma   90.00
#
_symmetry.space_group_name_H-M   'P 1'
#
loop_
_entity.id
_entity.type
_entity.pdbx_description
1 polymer ?
#
loop_
_entity_poly.entity_id
_entity_poly.type
_entity_poly.pdbx_seq_one_letter_code
_entity_poly.pdbx_strand_id
1 'polypeptide(L)'
;MKKRALLTACAALAVIAGFVCLPIAAEAGGSRDDSAKLRKKVTLSGIRAHQKAFQAAADANNGTRASGTGGYDASAAYVKRKLKRAGYVVTEQPFD
;
A
#
# COMPACT_ATOMS: atom_id res chain seq x y z
N MET A 1 26.15 -58.54 21.07
CA MET A 1 25.92 -58.97 22.47
C MET A 1 26.69 -58.00 23.36
N LYS A 2 26.12 -57.05 24.11
CA LYS A 2 25.37 -57.18 25.38
C LYS A 2 24.71 -55.80 25.66
N LYS A 3 23.40 -55.63 25.44
CA LYS A 3 22.32 -55.42 26.45
C LYS A 3 22.78 -54.96 27.85
N ARG A 4 22.48 -53.70 28.23
CA ARG A 4 22.01 -53.19 29.56
C ARG A 4 21.48 -51.76 29.33
N ALA A 5 20.20 -51.49 29.03
CA ALA A 5 19.02 -51.54 29.88
C ALA A 5 19.13 -50.64 31.14
N LEU A 6 18.13 -49.75 31.26
CA LEU A 6 17.67 -49.00 32.45
C LEU A 6 18.48 -47.77 32.90
N LEU A 7 17.99 -46.60 32.49
CA LEU A 7 17.86 -45.43 33.37
C LEU A 7 16.50 -44.79 33.07
N THR A 8 15.51 -45.29 33.80
CA THR A 8 14.14 -44.79 33.91
C THR A 8 14.14 -43.61 34.89
N ALA A 9 13.65 -42.44 34.48
CA ALA A 9 12.76 -41.56 35.27
C ALA A 9 12.68 -40.17 34.64
N CYS A 10 11.64 -39.93 33.86
CA CYS A 10 10.90 -38.65 33.74
C CYS A 10 9.72 -38.92 32.81
N ALA A 11 8.77 -39.73 33.29
CA ALA A 11 7.48 -39.87 32.65
C ALA A 11 6.51 -38.83 33.24
N ALA A 12 5.72 -38.25 32.33
CA ALA A 12 4.47 -37.50 32.54
C ALA A 12 4.57 -35.97 32.75
N LEU A 13 4.52 -35.24 31.63
CA LEU A 13 3.49 -34.22 31.33
C LEU A 13 3.65 -33.83 29.84
N ALA A 14 2.97 -34.53 28.94
CA ALA A 14 1.68 -34.10 28.38
C ALA A 14 1.77 -32.77 27.59
N VAL A 15 1.93 -32.90 26.27
CA VAL A 15 1.05 -32.34 25.21
C VAL A 15 0.62 -30.86 25.37
N ILE A 16 0.88 -30.08 24.30
CA ILE A 16 0.43 -28.70 24.00
C ILE A 16 1.26 -27.57 24.65
N ALA A 17 2.51 -27.40 24.24
CA ALA A 17 3.14 -26.07 24.29
C ALA A 17 2.64 -25.28 23.08
N GLY A 18 1.53 -24.56 23.30
CA GLY A 18 0.89 -23.73 22.29
C GLY A 18 1.89 -22.79 21.65
N PHE A 19 1.90 -22.78 20.32
CA PHE A 19 2.50 -21.70 19.55
C PHE A 19 1.76 -20.42 19.96
N VAL A 20 2.37 -19.62 20.83
CA VAL A 20 1.78 -18.39 21.34
C VAL A 20 1.66 -17.45 20.16
N CYS A 21 0.48 -17.41 19.54
CA CYS A 21 0.12 -16.34 18.62
C CYS A 21 -0.03 -15.08 19.47
N LEU A 22 1.09 -14.39 19.70
CA LEU A 22 1.06 -13.04 20.25
C LEU A 22 0.39 -12.15 19.20
N PRO A 23 -0.72 -11.47 19.52
CA PRO A 23 -1.17 -10.40 18.67
C PRO A 23 -0.12 -9.30 18.78
N ILE A 24 0.76 -9.20 17.78
CA ILE A 24 1.45 -7.94 17.51
C ILE A 24 0.34 -6.95 17.16
N ALA A 25 -0.07 -6.17 18.15
CA ALA A 25 -0.80 -4.94 17.88
C ALA A 25 0.11 -4.11 17.00
N ALA A 26 -0.21 -4.05 15.70
CA ALA A 26 0.38 -3.06 14.83
C ALA A 26 -0.09 -1.70 15.36
N GLU A 27 0.75 -1.07 16.17
CA GLU A 27 0.54 0.33 16.53
C GLU A 27 0.51 1.09 15.21
N ALA A 28 -0.64 1.68 14.87
CA ALA A 28 -0.72 2.64 13.78
C ALA A 28 0.06 3.88 14.23
N GLY A 29 1.38 3.81 14.12
CA GLY A 29 2.35 4.78 14.61
C GLY A 29 2.36 6.07 13.80
N GLY A 30 1.25 6.81 13.81
CA GLY A 30 1.17 8.15 13.27
C GLY A 30 0.86 9.13 14.38
N SER A 31 1.85 9.90 14.81
CA SER A 31 1.60 11.03 15.71
C SER A 31 0.85 12.15 14.96
N ARG A 32 0.12 13.02 15.68
CA ARG A 32 -0.50 14.20 15.06
C ARG A 32 0.54 15.07 14.33
N ASP A 33 1.78 15.07 14.79
CA ASP A 33 2.89 15.81 14.19
C ASP A 33 3.31 15.24 12.83
N ASP A 34 3.18 13.94 12.61
CA ASP A 34 3.45 13.31 11.32
C ASP A 34 2.41 13.75 10.27
N SER A 35 1.14 13.82 10.67
CA SER A 35 0.09 14.35 9.79
C SER A 35 0.29 15.85 9.46
N ALA A 36 0.83 16.64 10.38
CA ALA A 36 1.08 18.06 10.18
C ALA A 36 2.15 18.31 9.10
N LYS A 37 3.21 17.48 9.08
CA LYS A 37 4.24 17.53 8.03
C LYS A 37 3.65 17.27 6.64
N LEU A 38 2.78 16.27 6.51
CA LEU A 38 2.12 15.94 5.23
C LEU A 38 1.17 17.06 4.77
N ARG A 39 0.35 17.60 5.66
CA ARG A 39 -0.56 18.72 5.32
C ARG A 39 0.19 19.94 4.80
N LYS A 40 1.35 20.27 5.38
CA LYS A 40 2.21 21.37 4.90
C LYS A 40 2.71 21.16 3.47
N LYS A 41 2.83 19.91 3.00
CA LYS A 41 3.26 19.58 1.63
C LYS A 41 2.11 19.63 0.62
N VAL A 42 0.85 19.52 1.07
CA VAL A 42 -0.32 19.66 0.21
C VAL A 42 -0.64 21.14 0.03
N THR A 43 -0.28 21.71 -1.11
CA THR A 43 -0.47 23.14 -1.40
C THR A 43 -1.61 23.37 -2.37
N LEU A 44 -2.29 24.52 -2.23
CA LEU A 44 -3.35 24.95 -3.17
C LEU A 44 -2.83 25.01 -4.61
N SER A 45 -1.63 25.56 -4.81
CA SER A 45 -0.99 25.65 -6.13
C SER A 45 -0.76 24.25 -6.74
N GLY A 46 -0.27 23.29 -5.95
CA GLY A 46 -0.09 21.91 -6.40
C GLY A 46 -1.41 21.26 -6.84
N ILE A 47 -2.47 21.42 -6.03
CA ILE A 47 -3.81 20.90 -6.36
C ILE A 47 -4.32 21.52 -7.67
N ARG A 48 -4.22 22.85 -7.83
CA ARG A 48 -4.67 23.55 -9.03
C ARG A 48 -3.87 23.16 -10.28
N ALA A 49 -2.57 22.89 -10.14
CA ALA A 49 -1.75 22.38 -11.23
C ALA A 49 -2.21 21.00 -11.72
N HIS A 50 -2.62 20.10 -10.80
CA HIS A 50 -3.19 18.81 -11.17
C HIS A 50 -4.57 18.97 -11.83
N GLN A 51 -5.44 19.82 -11.29
CA GLN A 51 -6.75 20.12 -11.89
C GLN A 51 -6.60 20.65 -13.31
N LYS A 52 -5.68 21.59 -13.57
CA LYS A 52 -5.42 22.12 -14.91
C LYS A 52 -4.97 21.04 -15.89
N ALA A 53 -4.15 20.09 -15.44
CA ALA A 53 -3.71 18.98 -16.28
C ALA A 53 -4.87 18.03 -16.64
N PHE A 54 -5.76 17.75 -15.69
CA PHE A 54 -6.97 16.96 -15.99
C PHE A 54 -7.96 17.73 -16.86
N GLN A 55 -8.10 19.04 -16.68
CA GLN A 55 -8.95 19.82 -17.58
C GLN A 55 -8.40 19.79 -19.01
N ALA A 56 -7.10 19.98 -19.20
CA ALA A 56 -6.47 19.85 -20.52
C ALA A 56 -6.67 18.45 -21.15
N ALA A 57 -6.66 17.39 -20.34
CA ALA A 57 -6.97 16.04 -20.82
C ALA A 57 -8.44 15.93 -21.28
N ALA A 58 -9.38 16.57 -20.59
CA ALA A 58 -10.78 16.61 -21.02
C ALA A 58 -10.95 17.43 -22.30
N ASP A 59 -10.37 18.64 -22.35
CA ASP A 59 -10.49 19.58 -23.47
C ASP A 59 -9.96 18.96 -24.77
N ALA A 60 -8.87 18.18 -24.68
CA ALA A 60 -8.30 17.46 -25.82
C ALA A 60 -9.11 16.21 -26.25
N ASN A 61 -10.07 15.75 -25.43
CA ASN A 61 -10.83 14.51 -25.64
C ASN A 61 -12.34 14.75 -25.47
N ASN A 62 -12.92 15.56 -26.36
CA ASN A 62 -14.37 15.81 -26.43
C ASN A 62 -15.01 16.36 -25.14
N GLY A 63 -14.22 17.00 -24.29
CA GLY A 63 -14.69 17.58 -23.02
C GLY A 63 -14.96 16.54 -21.92
N THR A 64 -14.51 15.29 -22.06
CA THR A 64 -14.79 14.22 -21.09
C THR A 64 -13.54 13.47 -20.64
N ARG A 65 -13.64 12.84 -19.47
CA ARG A 65 -12.68 11.87 -18.92
C ARG A 65 -13.40 10.64 -18.37
N ALA A 66 -14.58 10.36 -18.92
CA ALA A 66 -15.36 9.19 -18.55
C ALA A 66 -14.58 7.90 -18.83
N SER A 67 -14.87 6.83 -18.08
CA SER A 67 -14.24 5.53 -18.28
C SER A 67 -14.35 5.06 -19.73
N GLY A 68 -13.30 4.42 -20.26
CA GLY A 68 -13.26 3.92 -21.64
C GLY A 68 -13.08 4.99 -22.72
N THR A 69 -12.79 6.25 -22.35
CA THR A 69 -12.53 7.34 -23.31
C THR A 69 -11.05 7.71 -23.36
N GLY A 70 -10.60 8.35 -24.44
CA GLY A 70 -9.23 8.87 -24.55
C GLY A 70 -8.86 9.87 -23.44
N GLY A 71 -9.84 10.61 -22.90
CA GLY A 71 -9.63 11.51 -21.76
C GLY A 71 -9.32 10.78 -20.46
N TYR A 72 -9.87 9.57 -20.27
CA TYR A 72 -9.51 8.69 -19.16
C TYR A 72 -8.07 8.21 -19.30
N ASP A 73 -7.69 7.69 -20.48
CA ASP A 73 -6.33 7.19 -20.76
C ASP A 73 -5.27 8.29 -20.57
N ALA A 74 -5.54 9.49 -21.10
CA ALA A 74 -4.67 10.65 -20.92
C ALA A 74 -4.49 11.03 -19.44
N SER A 75 -5.56 10.90 -18.65
CA SER A 75 -5.54 11.18 -17.20
C SER A 75 -4.76 10.14 -16.42
N ALA A 76 -4.98 8.84 -16.70
CA ALA A 76 -4.23 7.74 -16.09
C ALA A 76 -2.73 7.87 -16.40
N ALA A 77 -2.39 8.14 -17.67
CA ALA A 77 -1.02 8.36 -18.10
C ALA A 77 -0.38 9.57 -17.37
N TYR A 78 -1.11 10.65 -17.13
CA TYR A 78 -0.63 11.79 -16.36
C TYR A 78 -0.24 11.40 -14.93
N VAL A 79 -1.12 10.67 -14.23
CA VAL A 79 -0.88 10.21 -12.85
C VAL A 79 0.31 9.26 -12.81
N LYS A 80 0.35 8.27 -13.72
CA LYS A 80 1.49 7.35 -13.85
C LYS A 80 2.81 8.08 -14.03
N ARG A 81 2.87 9.08 -14.92
CA ARG A 81 4.09 9.90 -15.10
C ARG A 81 4.46 10.69 -13.84
N LYS A 82 3.49 11.24 -13.10
CA LYS A 82 3.74 11.97 -11.85
C LYS A 82 4.29 11.05 -10.76
N LEU A 83 3.69 9.88 -10.57
CA LEU A 83 4.13 8.89 -9.59
C LEU A 83 5.52 8.34 -9.92
N LYS A 84 5.77 7.95 -11.18
CA LYS A 84 7.11 7.48 -11.60
C LYS A 84 8.20 8.53 -11.35
N ARG A 85 7.95 9.80 -11.68
CA ARG A 85 8.91 10.88 -11.40
C ARG A 85 9.15 11.13 -9.91
N ALA A 86 8.18 10.77 -9.06
CA ALA A 86 8.33 10.83 -7.61
C ALA A 86 9.02 9.57 -7.02
N GLY A 87 9.46 8.63 -7.86
CA GLY A 87 10.19 7.43 -7.44
C GLY A 87 9.30 6.22 -7.11
N TYR A 88 8.00 6.29 -7.39
CA TYR A 88 7.10 5.16 -7.16
C TYR A 88 7.24 4.10 -8.27
N VAL A 89 7.12 2.83 -7.87
CA VAL A 89 6.82 1.71 -8.77
C VAL A 89 5.33 1.74 -9.06
N VAL A 90 4.96 1.85 -10.34
CA VAL A 90 3.55 2.04 -10.76
C VAL A 90 3.10 0.86 -11.61
N THR A 91 1.97 0.28 -11.21
CA THR A 91 1.25 -0.76 -11.97
C THR A 91 -0.08 -0.19 -12.43
N GLU A 92 -0.43 -0.41 -13.71
CA GLU A 92 -1.79 -0.17 -14.21
C GLU A 92 -2.55 -1.50 -14.14
N GLN A 93 -3.70 -1.50 -13.47
CA GLN A 93 -4.55 -2.67 -13.33
C GLN A 93 -5.76 -2.52 -14.26
N PRO A 94 -5.85 -3.32 -15.34
CA PRO A 94 -7.04 -3.31 -16.20
C PRO A 94 -8.23 -3.96 -15.48
N PHE A 95 -9.43 -3.60 -15.91
CA PHE A 95 -10.71 -4.16 -15.47
C PHE A 95 -11.73 -4.07 -16.61
N ASP A 96 -12.77 -4.92 -16.54
CA ASP A 96 -13.88 -4.99 -17.50
C ASP A 96 -15.20 -4.51 -16.86
#